data_AF-A0A3N5V0H7-F1
#
_entry.id   AF-A0A3N5V0H7-F1
#
_cell.length_a   1.000
_cell.length_b   1.000
_cell.length_c   1.000
_cell.angle_alpha   90.00
_cell.angle_beta   90.00
_cell.angle_gamma   90.00
#
_symmetry.space_group_name_H-M   'P 1'
#
loop_
_entity.id
_entity.type
_entity.pdbx_description
1 polymer ?
#
loop_
_entity_poly.entity_id
_entity_poly.type
_entity_poly.pdbx_seq_one_letter_code
_entity_poly.pdbx_strand_id
1 'polypeptide(L)'
;MAEVSLVSPFMHTDGRAVALDDVLITSELTRRRPRAPDYASENRALVALARAMEVNPRNLPQTLVDMAIDLCRAGSAGISVLKAEADGEYLAWEALSGAYAPSIRNRTPRHCSPCGTALDRNAPQLFSYPARYFTHLGEAAAPIVEALVIPLYASGQPL
;
A
#
# COMPACT_ATOMS: atom_id res chain seq x y z
N MET A 1 23.34 -3.66 6.88
CA MET A 1 23.58 -2.22 6.66
C MET A 1 23.16 -1.89 5.24
N ALA A 2 21.85 -1.76 5.00
CA ALA A 2 21.34 -1.32 3.71
C ALA A 2 21.38 0.21 3.72
N GLU A 3 22.32 0.76 2.96
CA GLU A 3 22.42 2.18 2.71
C GLU A 3 21.09 2.64 2.14
N VAL A 4 20.35 3.46 2.90
CA VAL A 4 19.24 4.22 2.34
C VAL A 4 19.89 5.15 1.32
N SER A 5 19.84 4.77 0.05
CA SER A 5 20.25 5.64 -1.05
C SER A 5 19.51 6.96 -0.86
N LEU A 6 20.25 8.01 -0.50
CA LEU A 6 19.76 9.37 -0.42
C LEU A 6 19.56 9.85 -1.87
N VAL A 7 18.52 9.32 -2.52
CA VAL A 7 18.05 9.87 -3.79
C VAL A 7 17.66 11.31 -3.51
N SER A 8 18.28 12.24 -4.24
CA SER A 8 18.05 13.67 -4.05
C SER A 8 16.56 13.99 -4.03
N PRO A 9 16.10 14.94 -3.19
CA PRO A 9 14.70 15.28 -3.12
C PRO A 9 14.20 15.71 -4.50
N PHE A 10 13.01 15.25 -4.87
CA PHE A 10 12.33 15.83 -6.01
C PHE A 10 12.05 17.30 -5.70
N MET A 11 12.33 18.16 -6.67
CA MET A 11 12.12 19.60 -6.56
C MET A 11 10.92 20.00 -7.41
N HIS A 12 10.13 20.94 -6.90
CA HIS A 12 9.13 21.62 -7.70
C HIS A 12 9.79 22.56 -8.71
N THR A 13 9.03 22.97 -9.74
CA THR A 13 9.49 23.92 -10.76
C THR A 13 9.83 25.29 -10.17
N ASP A 14 9.31 25.63 -8.99
CA ASP A 14 9.62 26.85 -8.23
C ASP A 14 10.88 26.74 -7.36
N GLY A 15 11.57 25.59 -7.37
CA GLY A 15 12.81 25.34 -6.65
C GLY A 15 12.64 24.83 -5.21
N ARG A 16 11.41 24.66 -4.70
CA ARG A 16 11.19 24.10 -3.34
C ARG A 16 11.23 22.57 -3.35
N ALA A 17 11.65 21.98 -2.24
CA ALA A 17 11.58 20.53 -2.08
C ALA A 17 10.12 20.05 -2.03
N VAL A 18 9.85 18.89 -2.63
CA VAL A 18 8.54 18.24 -2.52
C VAL A 18 8.27 17.85 -1.07
N ALA A 19 7.11 18.26 -0.57
CA ALA A 19 6.60 17.91 0.75
C ALA A 19 5.57 16.77 0.64
N LEU A 20 5.29 16.11 1.76
CA LEU A 20 4.31 15.02 1.82
C LEU A 20 2.93 15.46 1.32
N ASP A 21 2.50 16.68 1.67
CA ASP A 21 1.19 17.21 1.27
C ASP A 21 1.07 17.45 -0.24
N ASP A 22 2.19 17.54 -0.98
CA ASP A 22 2.17 17.68 -2.45
C ASP A 22 1.78 16.38 -3.18
N VAL A 23 1.90 15.23 -2.50
CA VAL A 23 1.52 13.92 -3.03
C VAL A 23 0.25 13.37 -2.38
N LEU A 24 -0.27 14.00 -1.32
CA LEU A 24 -1.49 13.57 -0.64
C LEU A 24 -2.74 14.16 -1.26
N ILE A 25 -3.63 13.28 -1.70
CA ILE A 25 -4.94 13.63 -2.26
C ILE A 25 -6.06 12.94 -1.48
N THR A 26 -5.85 12.65 -0.19
CA THR A 26 -6.83 11.96 0.69
C THR A 26 -8.20 12.63 0.70
N SER A 27 -8.28 13.96 0.54
CA SER A 27 -9.56 14.69 0.44
C SER A 27 -10.40 14.29 -0.78
N GLU A 28 -9.79 13.70 -1.81
CA GLU A 28 -10.50 13.22 -2.98
C GLU A 28 -11.33 11.96 -2.71
N LEU A 29 -11.05 11.22 -1.63
CA LEU A 29 -11.87 10.06 -1.22
C LEU A 29 -13.33 10.46 -0.92
N THR A 30 -13.55 11.67 -0.41
CA THR A 30 -14.90 12.17 -0.11
C THR A 30 -15.51 12.94 -1.27
N ARG A 31 -14.69 13.51 -2.16
CA ARG A 31 -15.14 14.33 -3.30
C ARG A 31 -15.50 13.49 -4.52
N ARG A 32 -14.78 12.39 -4.77
CA ARG A 32 -15.00 11.54 -5.94
C ARG A 32 -16.30 10.76 -5.77
N ARG A 33 -17.08 10.70 -6.86
CA ARG A 33 -18.29 9.90 -6.89
C ARG A 33 -17.94 8.42 -6.72
N PRO A 34 -18.53 7.71 -5.74
CA PRO A 34 -18.28 6.28 -5.58
C PRO A 34 -18.72 5.49 -6.81
N ARG A 35 -18.03 4.36 -7.06
CA ARG A 35 -18.48 3.37 -8.05
C ARG A 35 -19.81 2.76 -7.59
N ALA A 36 -20.68 2.40 -8.54
CA ALA A 36 -21.84 1.59 -8.22
C ALA A 36 -21.37 0.26 -7.58
N PRO A 37 -21.99 -0.16 -6.45
CA PRO A 37 -21.60 -1.39 -5.78
C PRO A 37 -21.82 -2.60 -6.71
N ASP A 38 -20.93 -3.59 -6.62
CA ASP A 38 -21.10 -4.88 -7.30
C ASP A 38 -21.23 -5.97 -6.24
N TYR A 39 -22.42 -6.01 -5.64
CA TYR A 39 -22.74 -6.93 -4.55
C TYR A 39 -22.55 -8.40 -4.93
N ALA A 40 -22.71 -8.76 -6.21
CA ALA A 40 -22.52 -10.12 -6.66
C ALA A 40 -21.05 -10.52 -6.62
N SER A 41 -20.15 -9.67 -7.10
CA SER A 41 -18.71 -9.90 -7.03
C SER A 41 -18.19 -9.84 -5.59
N GLU A 42 -18.66 -8.88 -4.78
CA GLU A 42 -18.33 -8.77 -3.36
C GLU A 42 -18.74 -10.03 -2.59
N ASN A 43 -19.97 -10.52 -2.78
CA ASN A 43 -20.44 -11.74 -2.11
C ASN A 43 -19.63 -12.97 -2.53
N ARG A 44 -19.32 -13.13 -3.82
CA ARG A 44 -18.44 -14.23 -4.28
C ARG A 44 -17.07 -14.17 -3.62
N ALA A 45 -16.48 -12.98 -3.50
CA ALA A 45 -15.20 -12.79 -2.84
C ALA A 45 -15.25 -13.14 -1.35
N LEU A 46 -16.30 -12.73 -0.63
CA LEU A 46 -16.50 -13.06 0.77
C LEU A 46 -16.66 -14.58 0.99
N VAL A 47 -17.43 -15.26 0.14
CA VAL A 47 -17.58 -16.72 0.19
C VAL A 47 -16.25 -17.43 -0.11
N ALA A 48 -15.51 -16.96 -1.11
CA ALA A 48 -14.19 -17.51 -1.44
C ALA A 48 -13.19 -17.31 -0.28
N LEU A 49 -13.22 -16.14 0.35
CA LEU A 49 -12.40 -15.83 1.52
C LEU A 49 -12.71 -16.77 2.69
N ALA A 50 -13.99 -16.97 3.01
CA ALA A 50 -14.41 -17.88 4.08
C ALA A 50 -13.93 -19.32 3.84
N ARG A 51 -14.01 -19.80 2.60
CA ARG A 51 -13.46 -21.11 2.22
C ARG A 51 -11.94 -21.17 2.33
N ALA A 52 -11.23 -20.11 1.91
CA ALA A 52 -9.78 -20.05 2.03
C ALA A 52 -9.31 -20.10 3.50
N MET A 53 -10.06 -19.48 4.42
CA MET A 53 -9.80 -19.56 5.86
C MET A 53 -9.93 -20.99 6.41
N GLU A 54 -10.87 -21.77 5.90
CA GLU A 54 -11.06 -23.18 6.31
C GLU A 54 -9.97 -24.09 5.73
N VAL A 55 -9.67 -23.94 4.43
CA VAL A 55 -8.79 -24.87 3.70
C VAL A 55 -7.30 -24.56 3.92
N ASN A 56 -6.90 -23.29 3.84
CA ASN A 56 -5.51 -22.88 3.98
C ASN A 56 -5.40 -21.43 4.49
N PRO A 57 -5.55 -21.20 5.80
CA PRO A 57 -5.51 -19.86 6.38
C PRO A 57 -4.16 -19.15 6.19
N ARG A 58 -3.06 -19.89 5.95
CA ARG A 58 -1.75 -19.29 5.69
C ARG A 58 -1.70 -18.55 4.36
N ASN A 59 -2.52 -18.95 3.39
CA ASN A 59 -2.60 -18.29 2.06
C ASN A 59 -3.63 -17.16 2.02
N LEU A 60 -4.27 -16.83 3.15
CA LEU A 60 -5.33 -15.83 3.21
C LEU A 60 -4.86 -14.44 2.74
N PRO A 61 -3.67 -13.92 3.13
CA PRO A 61 -3.20 -12.62 2.65
C PRO A 61 -3.05 -12.57 1.13
N GLN A 62 -2.53 -13.64 0.51
CA GLN A 62 -2.41 -13.73 -0.94
C GLN A 62 -3.78 -13.75 -1.62
N THR A 63 -4.69 -14.56 -1.09
CA THR A 63 -6.07 -14.65 -1.61
C THR A 63 -6.77 -13.28 -1.55
N LEU A 64 -6.57 -12.51 -0.47
CA LEU A 64 -7.10 -11.16 -0.31
C LEU A 64 -6.57 -10.19 -1.37
N VAL A 65 -5.26 -10.14 -1.58
CA VAL A 65 -4.68 -9.20 -2.56
C VAL A 65 -5.06 -9.56 -4.00
N ASP A 66 -5.18 -10.85 -4.32
CA ASP A 66 -5.65 -11.30 -5.63
C ASP A 66 -7.10 -10.85 -5.88
N MET A 67 -7.99 -10.99 -4.89
CA MET A 67 -9.37 -10.49 -5.01
C MET A 67 -9.44 -8.96 -5.08
N ALA A 68 -8.53 -8.25 -4.40
CA ALA A 68 -8.51 -6.79 -4.41
C ALA A 68 -8.20 -6.21 -5.79
N ILE A 69 -7.37 -6.87 -6.61
CA ILE A 69 -7.12 -6.48 -8.01
C ILE A 69 -8.44 -6.38 -8.77
N ASP A 70 -9.25 -7.44 -8.72
CA ASP A 70 -10.49 -7.52 -9.49
C ASP A 70 -11.57 -6.57 -8.97
N LEU A 71 -11.77 -6.54 -7.65
CA LEU A 71 -12.81 -5.72 -7.02
C LEU A 71 -12.53 -4.22 -7.13
N CYS A 72 -11.26 -3.82 -7.03
CA CYS A 72 -10.84 -2.42 -7.09
C CYS A 72 -10.40 -1.98 -8.49
N ARG A 73 -10.26 -2.92 -9.44
CA ARG A 73 -9.66 -2.68 -10.77
C ARG A 73 -8.27 -2.06 -10.65
N ALA A 74 -7.50 -2.53 -9.69
CA ALA A 74 -6.18 -2.01 -9.39
C ALA A 74 -5.12 -2.67 -10.28
N GLY A 75 -4.09 -1.93 -10.69
CA GLY A 75 -2.94 -2.51 -11.40
C GLY A 75 -2.04 -3.37 -10.50
N SER A 76 -2.12 -3.16 -9.17
CA SER A 76 -1.45 -3.95 -8.15
C SER A 76 -2.17 -3.80 -6.81
N ALA A 77 -1.98 -4.78 -5.93
CA ALA A 77 -2.49 -4.79 -4.57
C ALA A 77 -1.47 -5.47 -3.66
N GLY A 78 -1.46 -5.10 -2.38
CA GLY A 78 -0.47 -5.61 -1.44
C GLY A 78 -0.89 -5.52 0.02
N ILE A 79 -0.34 -6.41 0.84
CA ILE A 79 -0.41 -6.34 2.29
C ILE A 79 1.02 -6.20 2.82
N SER A 80 1.23 -5.14 3.59
CA SER A 80 2.47 -4.89 4.32
C SER A 80 2.25 -5.17 5.81
N VAL A 81 3.20 -5.85 6.45
CA VAL A 81 3.19 -6.17 7.88
C VAL A 81 4.32 -5.43 8.59
N LEU A 82 4.01 -4.75 9.69
CA LEU A 82 4.98 -4.10 10.55
C LEU A 82 5.81 -5.13 11.30
N LYS A 83 7.13 -5.02 11.13
CA LYS A 83 8.11 -5.84 11.82
C LYS A 83 9.15 -4.94 12.48
N ALA A 84 9.71 -5.43 13.57
CA ALA A 84 10.80 -4.79 14.29
C ALA A 84 12.00 -5.73 14.32
N GLU A 85 13.17 -5.19 13.98
CA GLU A 85 14.48 -5.82 14.15
C GLU A 85 15.37 -4.91 15.00
N ALA A 86 16.61 -5.36 15.31
CA ALA A 86 17.53 -4.58 16.14
C ALA A 86 17.89 -3.20 15.55
N ASP A 87 17.73 -3.02 14.24
CA ASP A 87 18.00 -1.79 13.49
C ASP A 87 16.77 -0.88 13.30
N GLY A 88 15.59 -1.29 13.78
CA GLY A 88 14.37 -0.48 13.77
C GLY A 88 13.15 -1.19 13.18
N GLU A 89 12.11 -0.39 12.90
CA GLU A 89 10.86 -0.87 12.32
C GLU A 89 10.86 -0.79 10.79
N TYR A 90 10.30 -1.81 10.16
CA TYR A 90 10.12 -1.89 8.72
C TYR A 90 8.80 -2.55 8.36
N LEU A 91 8.38 -2.35 7.11
CA LEU A 91 7.19 -2.97 6.55
C LEU A 91 7.60 -4.05 5.55
N ALA A 92 7.28 -5.29 5.88
CA ALA A 92 7.50 -6.46 5.02
C ALA A 92 6.34 -6.62 4.05
N TRP A 93 6.64 -6.78 2.75
CA TRP A 93 5.61 -7.06 1.75
C TRP A 93 5.27 -8.54 1.78
N GLU A 94 4.23 -8.90 2.55
CA GLU A 94 3.84 -10.30 2.83
C GLU A 94 2.97 -10.91 1.72
N ALA A 95 2.18 -10.09 1.03
CA ALA A 95 1.38 -10.51 -0.11
C ALA A 95 1.35 -9.41 -1.16
N LEU A 96 1.47 -9.78 -2.44
CA LEU A 96 1.43 -8.86 -3.57
C LEU A 96 0.74 -9.53 -4.76
N SER A 97 0.04 -8.73 -5.55
CA SER A 97 -0.57 -9.15 -6.81
C SER A 97 -0.45 -8.05 -7.87
N GLY A 98 -0.61 -8.43 -9.14
CA GLY A 98 -0.47 -7.55 -10.30
C GLY A 98 0.98 -7.20 -10.65
N ALA A 99 1.20 -6.00 -11.20
CA ALA A 99 2.50 -5.54 -11.69
C ALA A 99 3.63 -5.59 -10.63
N TYR A 100 3.29 -5.49 -9.34
CA TYR A 100 4.25 -5.53 -8.23
C TYR A 100 4.49 -6.93 -7.65
N ALA A 101 3.83 -7.98 -8.16
CA ALA A 101 4.01 -9.35 -7.67
C ALA A 101 5.49 -9.83 -7.62
N PRO A 102 6.37 -9.49 -8.58
CA PRO A 102 7.78 -9.89 -8.52
C PRO A 102 8.58 -9.28 -7.35
N SER A 103 8.07 -8.21 -6.74
CA SER A 103 8.70 -7.53 -5.60
C SER A 103 8.34 -8.15 -4.25
N ILE A 104 7.67 -9.31 -4.24
CA ILE A 104 7.34 -10.03 -3.01
C ILE A 104 8.63 -10.30 -2.21
N ARG A 105 8.56 -10.17 -0.87
CA ARG A 105 9.71 -10.22 0.07
C ARG A 105 10.61 -8.98 0.11
N ASN A 106 10.31 -7.93 -0.66
CA ASN A 106 10.90 -6.63 -0.39
C ASN A 106 10.41 -6.06 0.95
N ARG A 107 11.18 -5.11 1.48
CA ARG A 107 10.80 -4.34 2.66
C ARG A 107 11.01 -2.86 2.41
N THR A 108 10.17 -2.04 3.01
CA THR A 108 10.34 -0.59 3.04
C THR A 108 10.53 -0.12 4.47
N PRO A 109 11.29 0.96 4.71
CA PRO A 109 11.34 1.58 6.03
C PRO A 109 9.93 1.91 6.55
N ARG A 110 9.69 1.74 7.85
CA ARG A 110 8.41 2.13 8.47
C ARG A 110 8.21 3.64 8.40
N HIS A 111 9.26 4.41 8.65
CA HIS A 111 9.26 5.86 8.45
C HIS A 111 9.53 6.17 6.98
N CYS A 112 8.95 7.25 6.44
CA CYS A 112 9.13 7.63 5.04
C CYS A 112 8.63 6.60 4.01
N SER A 113 7.48 5.98 4.28
CA SER A 113 6.73 5.16 3.31
C SER A 113 5.24 5.53 3.30
N PRO A 114 4.51 5.27 2.20
CA PRO A 114 3.05 5.50 2.15
C PRO A 114 2.29 4.79 3.27
N CYS A 115 2.65 3.53 3.53
CA CYS A 115 2.09 2.73 4.62
C CYS A 115 2.43 3.31 6.00
N GLY A 116 3.66 3.78 6.20
CA GLY A 116 4.03 4.49 7.41
C GLY A 116 3.17 5.72 7.67
N THR A 117 2.97 6.55 6.65
CA THR A 117 2.08 7.72 6.74
C THR A 117 0.63 7.34 7.09
N ALA A 118 0.11 6.25 6.53
CA ALA A 118 -1.24 5.79 6.85
C ALA A 118 -1.37 5.31 8.30
N LEU A 119 -0.35 4.62 8.82
CA LEU A 119 -0.27 4.22 10.22
C LEU A 119 -0.15 5.43 11.16
N ASP A 120 0.72 6.39 10.85
CA ASP A 120 0.92 7.61 11.65
C ASP A 120 -0.37 8.44 11.75
N ARG A 121 -1.15 8.49 10.67
CA ARG A 121 -2.42 9.23 10.61
C ARG A 121 -3.62 8.41 11.10
N ASN A 122 -3.45 7.12 11.35
CA ASN A 122 -4.52 6.18 11.72
C ASN A 122 -5.79 6.34 10.85
N ALA A 123 -5.59 6.51 9.55
CA ALA A 123 -6.67 6.75 8.59
C ALA A 123 -6.23 6.39 7.16
N PRO A 124 -7.16 5.99 6.28
CA PRO A 124 -6.87 5.79 4.86
C PRO A 124 -6.21 7.02 4.25
N GLN A 125 -5.13 6.81 3.49
CA GLN A 125 -4.46 7.87 2.75
C GLN A 125 -4.49 7.56 1.25
N LEU A 126 -4.78 8.58 0.45
CA LEU A 126 -4.71 8.50 -1.01
C LEU A 126 -3.55 9.36 -1.49
N PHE A 127 -2.69 8.78 -2.32
CA PHE A 127 -1.50 9.44 -2.85
C PHE A 127 -1.59 9.57 -4.36
N SER A 128 -1.11 10.68 -4.90
CA SER A 128 -0.90 10.91 -6.33
C SER A 128 0.59 11.00 -6.63
N TYR A 129 1.09 10.12 -7.50
CA TYR A 129 2.50 9.98 -7.83
C TYR A 129 3.41 9.98 -6.58
N PRO A 130 3.23 9.03 -5.65
CA PRO A 130 3.95 9.01 -4.37
C PRO A 130 5.47 8.98 -4.50
N ALA A 131 6.02 8.49 -5.63
CA ALA A 131 7.46 8.48 -5.89
C ALA A 131 8.12 9.88 -5.89
N ARG A 132 7.33 10.96 -6.05
CA ARG A 132 7.82 12.35 -5.95
C ARG A 132 8.26 12.72 -4.53
N TYR A 133 7.73 12.04 -3.50
CA TYR A 133 8.11 12.25 -2.11
C TYR A 133 8.83 11.02 -1.54
N PHE A 134 8.28 9.84 -1.78
CA PHE A 134 8.84 8.55 -1.38
C PHE A 134 9.77 8.02 -2.49
N THR A 135 10.97 8.60 -2.60
CA THR A 135 11.88 8.41 -3.74
C THR A 135 12.28 6.95 -4.00
N HIS A 136 12.29 6.09 -2.99
CA HIS A 136 12.53 4.65 -3.14
C HIS A 136 11.50 3.94 -4.05
N LEU A 137 10.32 4.53 -4.28
CA LEU A 137 9.34 4.00 -5.23
C LEU A 137 9.69 4.32 -6.69
N GLY A 138 10.69 5.17 -6.94
CA GLY A 138 11.15 5.50 -8.29
C GLY A 138 11.86 4.34 -9.01
N GLU A 139 12.35 3.35 -8.26
CA GLU A 139 13.01 2.16 -8.79
C GLU A 139 12.03 1.00 -9.09
N ALA A 140 10.74 1.22 -8.86
CA ALA A 140 9.74 0.18 -8.98
C ALA A 140 9.47 -0.24 -10.44
N ALA A 141 9.03 -1.49 -10.62
CA ALA A 141 8.77 -2.09 -11.93
C ALA A 141 7.72 -1.33 -12.77
N ALA A 142 6.79 -0.63 -12.11
CA ALA A 142 5.79 0.20 -12.76
C ALA A 142 5.54 1.48 -11.94
N PRO A 143 5.42 2.66 -12.55
CA PRO A 143 5.17 3.89 -11.81
C PRO A 143 3.81 3.84 -11.09
N ILE A 144 3.82 4.14 -9.79
CA ILE A 144 2.59 4.32 -9.02
C ILE A 144 2.03 5.70 -9.35
N VAL A 145 0.95 5.74 -10.12
CA VAL A 145 0.24 7.00 -10.44
C VAL A 145 -0.70 7.43 -9.32
N GLU A 146 -1.33 6.46 -8.67
CA GLU A 146 -2.21 6.66 -7.53
C GLU A 146 -2.12 5.43 -6.61
N ALA A 147 -2.13 5.66 -5.29
CA ALA A 147 -2.14 4.58 -4.29
C ALA A 147 -3.10 4.91 -3.14
N LEU A 148 -4.03 3.98 -2.89
CA LEU A 148 -4.85 3.98 -1.68
C LEU A 148 -4.21 3.05 -0.67
N VAL A 149 -3.92 3.57 0.52
CA VAL A 149 -3.30 2.81 1.62
C VAL A 149 -4.20 2.90 2.84
N ILE A 150 -4.61 1.74 3.35
CA ILE A 150 -5.53 1.61 4.48
C ILE A 150 -4.77 0.95 5.63
N PRO A 151 -4.68 1.58 6.82
CA PRO A 151 -4.05 0.94 7.96
C PRO A 151 -4.93 -0.20 8.47
N LEU A 152 -4.33 -1.37 8.67
CA LEU A 152 -5.01 -2.57 9.17
C LEU A 152 -4.53 -2.88 10.58
N TYR A 153 -5.44 -3.35 11.42
CA TYR A 153 -5.16 -3.65 12.82
C TYR A 153 -5.67 -5.05 13.20
N ALA A 154 -4.88 -5.78 13.97
CA ALA A 154 -5.26 -7.03 14.60
C ALA A 154 -5.10 -6.90 16.12
N SER A 155 -6.16 -7.18 16.87
CA SER A 155 -6.15 -7.07 18.34
C SER A 155 -5.68 -5.70 18.87
N GLY A 156 -6.00 -4.63 18.14
CA GLY A 156 -5.59 -3.26 18.48
C GLY A 156 -4.13 -2.91 18.16
N GLN A 157 -3.37 -3.83 17.54
CA GLN A 157 -2.02 -3.59 17.07
C GLN A 157 -2.01 -3.41 15.54
N PRO A 158 -1.18 -2.51 14.99
CA PRO A 158 -1.02 -2.43 13.54
C PRO A 158 -0.51 -3.78 13.01
N LEU A 159 -1.05 -4.20 11.86
CA LEU A 159 -0.53 -5.35 11.13
C LEU A 159 0.90 -5.11 10.67
#